data_AF-L8JAR3-F1
#
_entry.id   AF-L8JAR3-F1
#
_cell.length_a   1.000
_cell.length_b   1.000
_cell.length_c   1.000
_cell.angle_alpha   90.00
_cell.angle_beta   90.00
_cell.angle_gamma   90.00
#
_symmetry.space_group_name_H-M   'P 1'
#
loop_
_entity.id
_entity.type
_entity.pdbx_description
1 polymer ?
#
loop_
_entity_poly.entity_id
_entity_poly.type
_entity_poly.pdbx_seq_one_letter_code
_entity_poly.pdbx_strand_id
1 'polypeptide(L)'
;MKNNAQNVMIFGRLRLMNKESSMDKPVPQTTYVSSDKLMRIFVESVSQVDDDFYLVSIIDEPSKDDMYADGDELTNSEWRDLVKQFGLERAE
;
A
#
# COMPACT_ATOMS: atom_id res chain seq x y z
N MET A 1 -15.34 46.29 31.04
CA MET A 1 -15.87 44.92 30.87
C MET A 1 -14.70 43.96 30.68
N LYS A 2 -14.61 42.97 31.58
CA LYS A 2 -14.04 41.61 31.51
C LYS A 2 -12.64 41.33 30.91
N ASN A 3 -11.85 40.65 31.75
CA ASN A 3 -10.61 39.91 31.53
C ASN A 3 -10.73 38.74 30.53
N ASN A 4 -9.59 38.31 29.97
CA ASN A 4 -8.98 36.95 30.07
C ASN A 4 -8.13 36.65 28.82
N ALA A 5 -6.81 36.53 28.94
CA ALA A 5 -6.06 35.32 29.33
C ALA A 5 -5.98 34.27 28.20
N GLN A 6 -4.74 34.15 27.67
CA GLN A 6 -4.06 32.94 27.20
C GLN A 6 -4.89 31.76 26.69
N ASN A 7 -4.67 31.36 25.42
CA ASN A 7 -4.25 29.98 25.20
C ASN A 7 -3.43 29.83 23.91
N VAL A 8 -2.26 29.24 24.08
CA VAL A 8 -1.30 28.80 23.08
C VAL A 8 -1.83 27.50 22.47
N MET A 9 -1.93 27.42 21.15
CA MET A 9 -1.85 26.15 20.43
C MET A 9 -0.90 26.35 19.26
N ILE A 10 0.29 25.77 19.43
CA ILE A 10 1.35 25.62 18.45
C ILE A 10 0.75 24.80 17.29
N PHE A 11 0.43 25.43 16.17
CA PHE A 11 0.15 24.72 14.92
C PHE A 11 1.48 24.24 14.31
N GLY A 12 2.11 23.28 14.99
CA GLY A 12 3.19 22.49 14.44
C GLY A 12 2.64 21.62 13.32
N ARG A 13 3.08 21.91 12.09
CA ARG A 13 2.82 21.14 10.86
C ARG A 13 1.35 21.00 10.47
N LEU A 14 0.89 22.00 9.73
CA LEU A 14 0.04 21.76 8.56
C LEU A 14 0.81 20.83 7.60
N ARG A 15 0.77 19.51 7.81
CA ARG A 15 1.14 18.52 6.80
C ARG A 15 -0.15 18.02 6.15
N LEU A 16 -0.84 18.93 5.48
CA LEU A 16 -1.68 18.61 4.33
C LEU A 16 -0.74 18.09 3.24
N MET A 17 -0.24 16.87 3.42
CA MET A 17 0.13 16.04 2.31
C MET A 17 -1.12 15.22 2.03
N ASN A 18 -1.80 15.56 0.95
CA ASN A 18 -2.40 14.52 0.12
C ASN A 18 -1.30 13.48 -0.07
N LYS A 19 -1.27 12.46 0.79
CA LYS A 19 -0.57 11.21 0.51
C LYS A 19 -1.46 10.54 -0.53
N GLU A 20 -1.51 11.11 -1.74
CA GLU A 20 -1.83 10.31 -2.90
C GLU A 20 -0.89 9.13 -2.79
N SER A 21 -1.51 7.97 -2.57
CA SER A 21 -0.87 6.78 -2.08
C SER A 21 0.34 6.53 -2.97
N SER A 22 1.55 6.58 -2.42
CA SER A 22 2.77 6.26 -3.15
C SER A 22 2.87 4.76 -3.51
N MET A 23 1.72 4.09 -3.68
CA MET A 23 1.51 2.68 -3.99
C MET A 23 0.55 2.47 -5.15
N ASP A 24 0.29 3.50 -5.97
CA ASP A 24 -0.54 3.34 -7.17
C ASP A 24 -0.01 2.30 -8.15
N LYS A 25 1.27 1.95 -8.06
CA LYS A 25 1.87 0.78 -8.70
C LYS A 25 2.76 0.07 -7.68
N PRO A 26 2.64 -1.27 -7.51
CA PRO A 26 3.50 -1.99 -6.59
C PRO A 26 4.94 -2.06 -7.09
N VAL A 27 5.86 -2.31 -6.16
CA VAL A 27 7.25 -2.62 -6.48
C VAL A 27 7.36 -4.14 -6.61
N PRO A 28 7.90 -4.68 -7.72
CA PRO A 28 8.14 -6.12 -7.85
C PRO A 28 9.16 -6.59 -6.81
N GLN A 29 9.13 -7.88 -6.49
CA GLN A 29 10.03 -8.52 -5.53
C GLN A 29 9.97 -7.88 -4.14
N THR A 30 8.79 -7.45 -3.72
CA THR A 30 8.57 -6.73 -2.46
C THR A 30 7.40 -7.33 -1.70
N THR A 31 7.54 -7.51 -0.39
CA THR A 31 6.45 -7.89 0.50
C THR A 31 5.65 -6.66 0.93
N TYR A 32 4.34 -6.78 0.87
CA TYR A 32 3.37 -5.85 1.45
C TYR A 32 2.64 -6.54 2.59
N VAL A 33 2.42 -5.81 3.68
CA VAL A 33 1.85 -6.31 4.93
C VAL A 33 0.61 -5.51 5.25
N SER A 34 -0.48 -6.18 5.62
CA SER A 34 -1.70 -5.51 6.07
C SER A 34 -1.48 -4.69 7.33
N SER A 35 -2.37 -3.73 7.58
CA SER A 35 -2.31 -2.87 8.76
C SER A 35 -2.42 -3.67 10.09
N ASP A 36 -3.16 -4.77 10.10
CA ASP A 36 -3.28 -5.69 11.25
C ASP A 36 -2.12 -6.70 11.36
N LYS A 37 -1.19 -6.70 10.41
CA LYS A 37 -0.02 -7.60 10.33
C LYS A 37 -0.35 -9.09 10.14
N LEU A 38 -1.59 -9.43 9.81
CA LEU A 38 -2.02 -10.82 9.61
C LEU A 38 -1.83 -11.32 8.17
N MET A 39 -1.77 -10.42 7.19
CA MET A 39 -1.62 -10.74 5.79
C MET A 39 -0.28 -10.22 5.28
N ARG A 40 0.48 -11.09 4.58
CA ARG A 40 1.78 -10.79 4.00
C ARG A 40 1.78 -11.29 2.56
N ILE A 41 1.75 -10.35 1.62
CA ILE A 41 1.65 -10.62 0.18
C ILE A 41 2.98 -10.24 -0.45
N PHE A 42 3.57 -11.15 -1.19
CA PHE A 42 4.73 -10.89 -2.02
C PHE A 42 4.29 -10.54 -3.43
N VAL A 43 4.78 -9.43 -3.97
CA VAL A 43 4.59 -9.08 -5.38
C VAL A 43 5.70 -9.74 -6.19
N GLU A 44 5.36 -10.75 -6.97
CA GLU A 44 6.34 -11.46 -7.81
C GLU A 44 6.76 -10.61 -9.00
N SER A 45 5.79 -10.02 -9.71
CA SER A 45 6.04 -9.26 -10.93
C SER A 45 5.00 -8.16 -11.15
N VAL A 46 5.37 -7.16 -11.96
CA VAL A 46 4.46 -6.12 -12.44
C VAL A 46 4.65 -5.94 -13.93
N SER A 47 3.65 -6.31 -14.72
CA SER A 47 3.72 -6.33 -16.19
C SER A 47 2.90 -5.18 -16.77
N GLN A 48 3.55 -4.28 -17.52
CA GLN A 48 2.84 -3.23 -18.24
C GLN A 48 2.25 -3.82 -19.53
N VAL A 49 0.94 -3.62 -19.75
CA VAL A 49 0.22 -4.17 -20.90
C VAL A 49 -0.13 -3.08 -21.92
N ASP A 50 -0.61 -1.93 -21.46
CA ASP A 50 -0.82 -0.72 -22.26
C ASP A 50 -0.40 0.53 -21.45
N ASP A 51 -0.75 1.76 -21.85
CA ASP A 51 -0.34 2.96 -21.11
C ASP A 51 -1.03 3.11 -19.73
N ASP A 52 -2.26 2.60 -19.58
CA ASP A 52 -3.14 2.81 -18.41
C ASP A 52 -3.44 1.51 -17.64
N PHE A 53 -2.94 0.36 -18.11
CA PHE A 53 -3.21 -0.97 -17.60
C PHE A 53 -1.92 -1.75 -17.36
N TYR A 54 -1.82 -2.30 -16.16
CA TYR A 54 -0.77 -3.22 -15.76
C TYR A 54 -1.38 -4.37 -14.94
N LEU A 55 -0.68 -5.51 -14.96
CA LEU A 55 -0.99 -6.69 -14.18
C LEU A 55 0.03 -6.84 -13.04
N VAL A 56 -0.42 -7.35 -11.90
CA VAL A 56 0.37 -7.60 -10.70
C VAL A 56 0.25 -9.07 -10.34
N SER A 57 1.34 -9.81 -10.47
CA SER A 57 1.40 -11.19 -9.97
C SER A 57 1.76 -11.15 -8.50
N ILE A 58 0.95 -11.79 -7.66
CA ILE A 58 1.12 -11.83 -6.22
C ILE A 58 1.03 -13.27 -5.70
N ILE A 59 1.63 -13.49 -4.54
CA ILE A 59 1.54 -14.74 -3.80
C ILE A 59 1.61 -14.45 -2.30
N ASP A 60 1.15 -15.37 -1.45
CA ASP A 60 1.45 -15.27 -0.02
C ASP A 60 2.97 -15.36 0.20
N GLU A 61 3.51 -14.46 1.05
CA GLU A 61 4.96 -14.38 1.25
C GLU A 61 5.62 -15.72 1.64
N PRO A 62 5.03 -16.57 2.49
CA PRO A 62 5.61 -17.88 2.82
C PRO A 62 5.83 -18.80 1.60
N SER A 63 5.05 -18.61 0.53
CA SER A 63 5.08 -19.46 -0.66
C SER A 63 5.91 -18.90 -1.81
N LYS A 64 6.50 -17.70 -1.69
CA LYS A 64 7.22 -17.00 -2.77
C LYS A 64 8.40 -17.75 -3.42
N ASP A 65 8.97 -18.73 -2.72
CA ASP A 65 10.10 -19.53 -3.18
C ASP A 65 9.67 -20.95 -3.60
N ASP A 66 8.36 -21.26 -3.56
CA ASP A 66 7.80 -22.52 -4.02
C ASP A 66 7.36 -22.43 -5.48
N MET A 67 8.09 -23.10 -6.36
CA MET A 67 7.81 -23.13 -7.81
C MET A 67 6.49 -23.82 -8.18
N TYR A 68 5.85 -24.52 -7.24
CA TYR A 68 4.57 -25.20 -7.44
C TYR A 68 3.41 -24.48 -6.76
N ALA A 69 3.68 -23.41 -6.01
CA ALA A 69 2.62 -22.63 -5.40
C ALA A 69 1.91 -21.78 -6.46
N ASP A 70 0.59 -21.69 -6.31
CA ASP A 70 -0.27 -20.95 -7.22
C ASP A 70 -0.44 -19.52 -6.69
N GLY A 71 -0.12 -18.54 -7.53
CA GLY A 71 -0.28 -17.12 -7.22
C GLY A 71 -1.56 -16.55 -7.84
N ASP A 72 -1.89 -15.32 -7.46
CA ASP A 72 -2.97 -14.56 -8.07
C ASP A 72 -2.41 -13.50 -9.03
N GLU A 73 -3.14 -13.22 -10.11
CA GLU A 73 -2.87 -12.08 -10.99
C GLU A 73 -3.98 -11.04 -10.85
N LEU A 74 -3.59 -9.80 -10.54
CA LEU A 74 -4.50 -8.70 -10.32
C LEU A 74 -4.33 -7.63 -11.39
N THR A 75 -5.45 -7.03 -11.80
CA THR A 75 -5.44 -5.75 -12.52
C THR A 75 -4.94 -4.61 -11.62
N ASN A 76 -4.53 -3.50 -12.23
CA ASN A 76 -4.17 -2.29 -11.50
C ASN A 76 -5.30 -1.76 -10.58
N SER A 77 -6.57 -1.93 -10.97
CA SER A 77 -7.72 -1.61 -10.11
C SER A 77 -7.82 -2.52 -8.91
N GLU A 78 -7.74 -3.84 -9.11
CA GLU A 78 -7.85 -4.82 -8.04
C GLU A 78 -6.70 -4.70 -7.04
N TRP A 79 -5.48 -4.43 -7.51
CA TRP A 79 -4.36 -4.10 -6.64
C TRP A 79 -4.66 -2.89 -5.74
N ARG A 80 -5.15 -1.79 -6.32
CA ARG A 80 -5.47 -0.58 -5.54
C ARG A 80 -6.58 -0.84 -4.52
N ASP A 81 -7.59 -1.61 -4.90
CA ASP A 81 -8.68 -1.98 -4.01
C ASP A 81 -8.17 -2.86 -2.85
N LEU A 82 -7.29 -3.82 -3.13
CA LEU A 82 -6.64 -4.66 -2.12
C LEU A 82 -5.81 -3.82 -1.14
N VAL A 83 -4.97 -2.91 -1.65
CA VAL A 83 -4.16 -2.00 -0.83
C VAL A 83 -5.05 -1.17 0.09
N LYS A 84 -6.14 -0.62 -0.44
CA LYS A 84 -7.08 0.21 0.32
C LYS A 84 -7.86 -0.60 1.35
N GLN A 85 -8.33 -1.79 0.99
CA GLN A 85 -9.15 -2.64 1.84
C GLN A 85 -8.37 -3.13 3.08
N PHE A 86 -7.11 -3.54 2.90
CA PHE A 86 -6.31 -4.13 3.97
C PHE A 86 -5.27 -3.17 4.56
N GLY A 87 -5.21 -1.93 4.06
CA GLY A 87 -4.21 -0.95 4.45
C GLY A 87 -2.79 -1.50 4.27
N LEU A 88 -2.50 -2.00 3.07
CA LEU A 88 -1.22 -2.64 2.78
C LEU A 88 -0.08 -1.61 2.80
N GLU A 89 1.00 -1.97 3.49
CA GLU A 89 2.23 -1.19 3.54
C GLU A 89 3.44 -2.06 3.16
N ARG A 90 4.49 -1.48 2.56
CA ARG A 90 5.71 -2.24 2.26
C ARG A 90 6.32 -2.71 3.59
N ALA A 91 6.74 -3.98 3.63
CA ALA A 91 7.59 -4.48 4.70
C ALA A 91 8.94 -3.74 4.65
N GLU A 92 9.42 -3.25 5.79
CA GLU A 92 10.78 -2.71 5.94
C GLU A 92 11.83 -3.82 6.08
#